data_AF-A0A2R6J649-F1
#
_entry.id   AF-A0A2R6J649-F1
#
_cell.length_a   1.000
_cell.length_b   1.000
_cell.length_c   1.000
_cell.angle_alpha   90.00
_cell.angle_beta   90.00
_cell.angle_gamma   90.00
#
_symmetry.space_group_name_H-M   'P 1'
#
loop_
_entity.id
_entity.type
_entity.pdbx_description
1 polymer ?
#
loop_
_entity_poly.entity_id
_entity_poly.type
_entity_poly.pdbx_seq_one_letter_code
_entity_poly.pdbx_strand_id
1 'polypeptide(L)'
;MVSSRVATAAAGLFASLAVSAALWYYFDSLLFFLFVPFVPFLFRRAGGVDTDRRPGAAECPVCGYRTVDPEHDYCPQDGTRLERGGSRGDRPG
;
A
#
# COMPACT_ATOMS: atom_id res chain seq x y z
N MET A 1 9.99 -14.65 -35.71
CA MET A 1 9.31 -13.86 -34.65
C MET A 1 10.12 -13.92 -33.35
N VAL A 2 11.32 -13.34 -33.30
CA VAL A 2 12.17 -13.34 -32.08
C VAL A 2 12.72 -11.93 -31.79
N SER A 3 12.81 -11.09 -32.83
CA SER A 3 13.33 -9.72 -32.75
C SER A 3 12.56 -8.81 -31.80
N SER A 4 11.23 -8.88 -31.77
CA SER A 4 10.39 -7.99 -30.96
C SER A 4 10.59 -8.16 -29.45
N ARG A 5 10.87 -9.39 -28.99
CA ARG A 5 11.10 -9.72 -27.58
C ARG A 5 12.48 -9.27 -27.11
N VAL A 6 13.49 -9.42 -27.96
CA VAL A 6 14.86 -8.97 -27.69
C VAL A 6 14.93 -7.44 -27.69
N ALA A 7 14.20 -6.77 -28.58
CA ALA A 7 14.13 -5.31 -28.63
C ALA A 7 13.52 -4.71 -27.36
N THR A 8 12.44 -5.31 -26.83
CA THR A 8 11.83 -4.83 -25.57
C THR A 8 12.72 -5.11 -24.36
N ALA A 9 13.38 -6.27 -24.32
CA ALA A 9 14.33 -6.60 -23.26
C ALA A 9 15.54 -5.66 -23.26
N ALA A 10 16.11 -5.37 -24.43
CA ALA A 10 17.20 -4.42 -24.58
C ALA A 10 16.76 -3.00 -24.20
N ALA A 11 15.60 -2.55 -24.67
CA ALA A 11 15.07 -1.24 -24.31
C ALA A 11 14.87 -1.09 -22.79
N GLY A 12 14.34 -2.11 -22.12
CA GLY A 12 14.22 -2.15 -20.66
C GLY A 12 15.58 -2.11 -19.96
N LEU A 13 16.57 -2.85 -20.47
CA LEU A 13 17.93 -2.86 -19.93
C LEU A 13 18.57 -1.47 -20.02
N PHE A 14 18.54 -0.84 -21.20
CA PHE A 14 19.10 0.49 -21.41
C PHE A 14 18.36 1.55 -20.59
N ALA A 15 17.04 1.47 -20.48
CA ALA A 15 16.26 2.36 -19.62
C ALA A 15 16.65 2.22 -18.14
N SER A 16 16.80 0.98 -17.65
CA SER A 16 17.24 0.71 -16.27
C SER A 16 18.64 1.27 -15.98
N LEU A 17 19.58 1.07 -16.93
CA LEU A 17 20.94 1.61 -16.85
C LEU A 17 20.94 3.14 -16.83
N ALA A 18 20.16 3.77 -17.71
CA ALA A 18 20.04 5.23 -17.77
C ALA A 18 19.45 5.82 -16.49
N VAL A 19 18.40 5.20 -15.93
CA VAL A 19 17.81 5.62 -14.65
C VAL A 19 18.81 5.47 -13.50
N SER A 20 19.55 4.36 -13.46
CA SER A 20 20.58 4.14 -12.43
C SER A 20 21.70 5.18 -12.51
N ALA A 21 22.18 5.50 -13.72
CA ALA A 21 23.19 6.53 -13.94
C ALA A 21 22.66 7.94 -13.60
N ALA A 22 21.41 8.25 -13.96
CA ALA A 22 20.77 9.50 -13.61
C ALA A 22 20.62 9.64 -12.08
N LEU A 23 20.21 8.58 -11.38
CA LEU A 23 20.19 8.56 -9.92
C LEU A 23 21.58 8.80 -9.34
N TRP A 24 22.62 8.14 -9.85
CA TRP A 24 23.99 8.31 -9.37
C TRP A 24 24.50 9.74 -9.55
N TYR A 25 24.19 10.36 -10.70
CA TYR A 25 24.57 11.75 -10.99
C TYR A 25 23.76 12.78 -10.18
N TYR A 26 22.47 12.52 -9.95
CA TYR A 26 21.60 13.41 -9.20
C TYR A 26 21.73 13.25 -7.68
N PHE A 27 22.30 12.15 -7.16
CA PHE A 27 22.47 11.93 -5.72
C PHE A 27 23.56 12.80 -5.07
N ASP A 28 23.71 14.03 -5.52
CA ASP A 28 24.16 15.13 -4.69
C ASP A 28 23.10 15.31 -3.57
N SER A 29 23.50 15.30 -2.29
CA SER A 29 22.63 14.96 -1.13
C SER A 29 21.31 15.76 -0.99
N LEU A 30 21.19 16.93 -1.62
CA LEU A 30 19.98 17.76 -1.60
C LEU A 30 18.82 17.17 -2.41
N LEU A 31 19.11 16.54 -3.54
CA LEU A 31 18.07 15.98 -4.41
C LEU A 31 17.44 14.74 -3.77
N PHE A 32 18.22 13.96 -3.02
CA PHE A 32 17.68 12.84 -2.24
C PHE A 32 16.54 13.28 -1.32
N PHE A 33 16.71 14.37 -0.57
CA PHE A 33 15.67 14.90 0.32
C PHE A 33 14.42 15.37 -0.43
N LEU A 34 14.56 15.88 -1.66
CA LEU A 34 13.41 16.24 -2.50
C LEU A 34 12.62 15.01 -2.96
N PHE A 35 13.28 13.87 -3.16
CA PHE A 35 12.65 12.61 -3.61
C PHE A 35 12.14 11.73 -2.46
N VAL A 36 12.64 11.88 -1.23
CA VAL A 36 12.13 11.20 -0.01
C VAL A 36 10.59 11.24 0.13
N PRO A 37 9.88 12.38 -0.05
CA PRO A 37 8.41 12.38 0.01
C PRO A 37 7.73 11.61 -1.13
N PHE A 38 8.43 11.34 -2.23
CA PHE A 38 7.89 10.63 -3.40
C PHE A 38 8.21 9.13 -3.41
N VAL A 39 9.13 8.67 -2.57
CA VAL A 39 9.39 7.25 -2.24
C VAL A 39 8.09 6.43 -2.11
N PRO A 40 7.10 6.80 -1.25
CA PRO A 40 5.87 6.02 -1.10
C PRO A 40 5.08 5.84 -2.42
N PHE A 41 5.17 6.77 -3.36
CA PHE A 41 4.50 6.65 -4.67
C PHE A 41 5.25 5.74 -5.64
N LEU A 42 6.58 5.70 -5.59
CA LEU A 42 7.42 4.83 -6.43
C LEU A 42 7.31 3.36 -5.99
N PHE A 43 7.29 3.10 -4.69
CA PHE A 43 7.15 1.74 -4.13
C PHE A 43 5.73 1.18 -4.27
N ARG A 44 4.71 2.03 -4.39
CA ARG A 44 3.32 1.60 -4.63
C ARG A 44 3.11 0.88 -5.97
N ARG A 45 4.01 1.06 -6.95
CA ARG A 45 3.92 0.38 -8.27
C ARG A 45 4.85 -0.83 -8.41
N ALA A 46 5.87 -0.97 -7.57
CA ALA A 46 6.92 -1.98 -7.72
C ALA A 46 6.68 -3.29 -6.94
N GLY A 47 5.89 -3.28 -5.88
CA GLY A 47 5.61 -4.51 -5.12
C GLY A 47 5.06 -4.17 -3.74
N GLY A 48 3.94 -4.79 -3.40
CA GLY A 48 3.13 -4.47 -2.23
C GLY A 48 3.93 -4.42 -0.95
N VAL A 49 4.14 -3.20 -0.44
CA VAL A 49 4.13 -3.01 1.01
C VAL A 49 2.66 -2.78 1.32
N ASP A 50 2.01 -3.84 1.81
CA ASP A 50 0.71 -3.81 2.46
C ASP A 50 0.75 -2.78 3.60
N THR A 51 0.57 -1.51 3.27
CA THR A 51 -0.10 -0.57 4.17
C THR A 51 -1.60 -0.84 4.11
N ASP A 52 -2.01 -2.10 4.21
CA ASP A 52 -3.36 -2.49 4.61
C ASP A 52 -3.43 -2.39 6.14
N ARG A 53 -3.18 -1.17 6.61
CA ARG A 53 -3.68 -0.69 7.88
C ARG A 53 -4.90 0.15 7.58
N ARG A 54 -5.73 -0.29 6.62
CA ARG A 54 -7.07 0.27 6.49
C ARG A 54 -7.80 -0.24 7.73
N PRO A 55 -8.24 0.63 8.66
CA PRO A 55 -9.06 0.17 9.77
C PRO A 55 -10.23 -0.59 9.15
N GLY A 56 -10.27 -1.91 9.38
CA GLY A 56 -11.33 -2.76 8.86
C GLY A 56 -12.67 -2.19 9.30
N ALA A 57 -13.68 -2.27 8.44
CA ALA A 57 -15.01 -1.81 8.81
C ALA A 57 -15.45 -2.53 10.10
N ALA A 58 -15.94 -1.75 11.05
CA ALA A 58 -16.56 -2.24 12.27
C ALA A 58 -18.06 -2.42 12.03
N GLU A 59 -18.64 -3.53 12.47
CA GLU A 59 -20.04 -3.88 12.24
C GLU A 59 -20.75 -4.24 13.54
N CYS A 60 -22.02 -3.85 13.67
CA CYS A 60 -22.87 -4.23 14.79
C CYS A 60 -23.53 -5.58 14.51
N PRO A 61 -23.33 -6.61 15.36
CA PRO A 61 -23.92 -7.94 15.16
C PRO A 61 -25.44 -7.98 15.36
N VAL A 62 -26.03 -6.94 15.96
CA VAL A 62 -27.47 -6.90 16.30
C VAL A 62 -28.28 -6.20 15.22
N CYS A 63 -27.87 -4.99 14.82
CA CYS A 63 -28.62 -4.15 13.88
C CYS A 63 -27.97 -4.04 12.49
N GLY A 64 -26.74 -4.55 12.30
CA GLY A 64 -26.03 -4.49 11.01
C GLY A 64 -25.42 -3.13 10.66
N TYR A 65 -25.40 -2.17 11.60
CA TYR A 65 -24.75 -0.89 11.39
C TYR A 65 -23.25 -1.07 11.13
N ARG A 66 -22.71 -0.41 10.09
CA ARG A 66 -21.30 -0.50 9.70
C ARG A 66 -20.64 0.87 9.65
N THR A 67 -19.44 0.97 10.21
CA THR A 67 -18.62 2.20 10.18
C THR A 67 -17.15 1.89 9.94
N VAL A 68 -16.41 2.84 9.39
CA VAL A 68 -14.95 2.78 9.25
C VAL A 68 -14.25 3.71 10.24
N ASP A 69 -15.02 4.47 11.02
CA ASP A 69 -14.52 5.41 11.99
C ASP A 69 -13.90 4.68 13.20
N PRO A 70 -12.62 4.89 13.52
CA PRO A 70 -11.96 4.26 14.66
C PRO A 70 -12.45 4.78 16.01
N GLU A 71 -13.03 5.98 16.08
CA GLU A 71 -13.54 6.56 17.34
C GLU A 71 -14.88 5.96 17.76
N HIS A 72 -15.57 5.28 16.84
CA HIS A 72 -16.83 4.61 17.10
C HIS A 72 -16.59 3.15 17.48
N ASP A 73 -16.56 2.86 18.78
CA ASP A 73 -16.48 1.49 19.31
C ASP A 73 -17.86 0.90 19.68
N TYR A 74 -18.90 1.72 19.72
CA TYR A 74 -20.27 1.35 20.07
C TYR A 74 -21.27 1.79 19.01
N CYS A 75 -22.35 1.02 18.85
CA CYS A 75 -23.41 1.36 17.90
C CYS A 75 -24.26 2.54 18.41
N PRO A 76 -24.48 3.58 17.60
CA PRO A 76 -25.32 4.72 17.98
C PRO A 76 -26.82 4.39 18.07
N GLN A 77 -27.26 3.22 17.58
CA GLN A 77 -28.66 2.81 17.60
C GLN A 77 -29.01 2.03 18.86
N ASP A 78 -28.20 1.03 19.20
CA ASP A 78 -28.48 0.06 20.25
C ASP A 78 -27.41 -0.02 21.35
N GLY A 79 -26.29 0.69 21.19
CA GLY A 79 -25.20 0.72 22.18
C GLY A 79 -24.34 -0.55 22.22
N THR A 80 -24.59 -1.55 21.36
CA THR A 80 -23.77 -2.76 21.28
C THR A 80 -22.37 -2.42 20.79
N ARG A 81 -21.36 -3.13 21.32
CA ARG A 81 -19.96 -2.99 20.88
C ARG A 81 -19.81 -3.46 19.43
N LEU A 82 -19.16 -2.66 18.60
CA LEU A 82 -18.92 -3.01 17.21
C LEU A 82 -17.79 -4.04 17.10
N GLU A 83 -17.95 -5.01 16.22
CA GLU A 83 -16.93 -6.01 15.90
C GLU A 83 -16.10 -5.51 14.71
N ARG A 84 -14.79 -5.32 14.93
CA ARG A 84 -13.87 -4.86 13.87
C ARG A 84 -13.28 -6.09 13.19
N GLY A 85 -13.40 -6.18 11.86
CA GLY A 85 -12.96 -7.31 11.03
C GLY A 85 -11.43 -7.52 10.91
N GLY A 86 -10.68 -7.32 12.01
CA GLY A 86 -9.23 -7.52 12.11
C GLY A 86 -8.82 -8.71 12.98
N SER A 87 -9.75 -9.41 13.62
CA SER A 87 -9.45 -10.57 14.47
C SER A 87 -9.38 -11.86 13.65
N ARG A 88 -8.36 -11.97 12.79
CA ARG A 88 -7.87 -13.29 12.37
C ARG A 88 -7.13 -13.90 13.56
N GLY A 89 -7.87 -14.35 14.56
CA GLY A 89 -7.27 -14.79 15.82
C GLY A 89 -8.28 -15.27 16.85
N ASP A 90 -9.29 -16.04 16.46
CA ASP A 90 -9.95 -16.95 17.39
C ASP A 90 -10.39 -18.22 16.64
N ARG A 91 -9.65 -19.31 16.85
CA ARG A 91 -10.00 -20.64 16.38
C ARG A 91 -9.92 -21.53 17.63
N PRO A 92 -11.04 -22.06 18.15
CA PRO A 92 -11.00 -22.95 19.30
C PRO A 92 -10.36 -24.28 18.86
N GLY A 93 -9.39 -24.74 19.64
CA GLY A 93 -8.80 -26.09 19.56
C GLY A 93 -9.53 -27.05 20.47
#